data_AF-A0A7V9LXE8-F1
#
_entry.id   AF-A0A7V9LXE8-F1
#
_cell.length_a   1.000
_cell.length_b   1.000
_cell.length_c   1.000
_cell.angle_alpha   90.00
_cell.angle_beta   90.00
_cell.angle_gamma   90.00
#
_symmetry.space_group_name_H-M   'P 1'
#
loop_
_entity.id
_entity.type
_entity.pdbx_description
1 polymer ?
#
loop_
_entity_poly.entity_id
_entity_poly.type
_entity_poly.pdbx_seq_one_letter_code
_entity_poly.pdbx_strand_id
1 'polypeptide(L)' 'MYFTDRGIEELTERRGGEQVTVDWLAERLRDFVDLFPDFEIPIDRLATWLAR' A
#
# COMPACT_ATOMS: atom_id res chain seq x y z
N MET A 1 2.03 22.76 -0.41
CA MET A 1 1.52 21.85 -1.45
C MET A 1 2.72 21.16 -2.10
N TYR A 2 3.16 20.06 -1.50
CA TYR A 2 4.10 19.09 -2.07
C TYR A 2 3.71 17.74 -1.46
N PHE A 3 2.61 17.17 -1.97
CA PHE A 3 2.36 15.75 -1.83
C PHE A 3 3.16 15.09 -2.95
N THR A 4 4.48 15.10 -2.81
CA THR A 4 5.34 14.26 -3.63
C THR A 4 5.08 12.82 -3.25
N ASP A 5 5.28 11.90 -4.19
CA ASP A 5 5.20 10.45 -4.04
C ASP A 5 6.28 9.88 -3.09
N ARG A 6 6.71 10.66 -2.08
CA ARG A 6 7.81 10.37 -1.15
C ARG A 6 7.67 9.00 -0.50
N GLY A 7 6.46 8.62 -0.09
CA GLY A 7 6.22 7.29 0.48
C GLY A 7 6.44 6.14 -0.52
N ILE A 8 6.13 6.36 -1.80
CA ILE A 8 6.35 5.40 -2.89
C ILE A 8 7.84 5.35 -3.26
N GLU A 9 8.51 6.51 -3.30
CA GLU A 9 9.95 6.62 -3.49
C GLU A 9 10.72 5.89 -2.38
N GLU A 10 10.41 6.18 -1.11
CA GLU A 10 11.02 5.50 0.05
C GLU A 10 10.76 3.99 0.05
N LEU A 11 9.55 3.56 -0.35
CA LEU A 11 9.25 2.13 -0.50
C LEU A 11 10.17 1.49 -1.56
N THR A 12 10.34 2.15 -2.70
CA THR A 12 11.19 1.67 -3.80
C THR A 12 12.66 1.63 -3.40
N GLU A 13 13.16 2.67 -2.75
CA GLU A 13 14.55 2.73 -2.27
C GLU A 13 14.85 1.63 -1.24
N ARG A 14 13.92 1.37 -0.33
CA ARG A 14 14.14 0.42 0.78
C ARG A 14 13.85 -1.02 0.41
N ARG A 15 12.93 -1.28 -0.53
CA ARG A 15 12.38 -2.61 -0.81
C ARG A 15 12.27 -2.95 -2.31
N GLY A 16 12.75 -2.10 -3.22
CA GLY A 16 12.56 -2.28 -4.67
C GLY A 16 13.19 -3.55 -5.26
N GLY A 17 14.12 -4.21 -4.56
CA GLY A 17 14.68 -5.51 -4.95
C GLY A 17 13.94 -6.73 -4.41
N GLU A 18 12.93 -6.55 -3.55
CA GLU A 18 12.17 -7.63 -2.94
C GLU A 18 11.08 -8.14 -3.90
N GLN A 19 10.94 -9.46 -4.00
CA GLN A 19 9.79 -10.10 -4.65
C GLN A 19 8.79 -10.51 -3.56
N VAL A 20 7.56 -10.03 -3.66
CA VAL A 20 6.48 -10.32 -2.71
C VAL A 20 5.29 -10.93 -3.44
N THR A 21 4.48 -11.71 -2.72
CA THR A 21 3.22 -12.25 -3.25
C THR A 21 2.11 -11.22 -3.12
N VAL A 22 1.06 -11.36 -3.95
CA VAL A 22 -0.16 -10.52 -3.82
C VAL A 22 -0.82 -10.75 -2.46
N ASP A 23 -0.81 -11.99 -1.96
CA ASP A 23 -1.33 -12.32 -0.62
C ASP A 23 -0.60 -11.53 0.48
N TRP A 24 0.75 -11.48 0.42
CA TRP A 24 1.53 -10.71 1.38
C TRP A 24 1.18 -9.22 1.34
N LEU A 25 1.00 -8.66 0.14
CA LEU A 25 0.60 -7.25 -0.03
C LEU A 25 -0.79 -7.01 0.56
N ALA A 26 -1.75 -7.90 0.30
CA ALA A 26 -3.11 -7.80 0.82
C ALA A 26 -3.15 -7.80 2.36
N GLU A 27 -2.31 -8.61 3.01
CA GLU A 27 -2.15 -8.56 4.47
C GLU A 27 -1.62 -7.19 4.95
N ARG A 28 -0.62 -6.61 4.28
CA ARG A 28 -0.08 -5.29 4.66
C ARG A 28 -1.12 -4.18 4.52
N LEU A 29 -1.99 -4.26 3.51
CA LEU A 29 -3.12 -3.33 3.35
C LEU A 29 -4.13 -3.48 4.48
N ARG A 30 -4.41 -4.71 4.93
CA ARG A 30 -5.30 -4.96 6.08
C ARG A 30 -4.71 -4.44 7.38
N ASP A 31 -3.44 -4.75 7.66
CA ASP A 31 -2.71 -4.25 8.83
C ASP A 31 -2.73 -2.71 8.86
N PHE A 32 -2.61 -2.06 7.70
CA PHE A 32 -2.69 -0.61 7.60
C PHE A 32 -4.08 -0.07 7.96
N VAL A 33 -5.16 -0.68 7.47
CA VAL A 33 -6.53 -0.27 7.80
C VAL A 33 -6.84 -0.52 9.28
N ASP A 34 -6.35 -1.62 9.85
CA ASP A 34 -6.50 -1.92 11.28
C ASP A 34 -5.84 -0.83 12.16
N LEU A 35 -4.70 -0.29 11.73
CA LEU A 35 -4.00 0.80 12.41
C LEU A 35 -4.59 2.18 12.10
N PHE A 36 -5.18 2.37 10.91
CA PHE A 36 -5.69 3.64 10.42
C PHE A 36 -7.11 3.48 9.81
N PRO A 37 -8.16 3.29 10.63
CA PRO A 37 -9.50 2.96 10.15
C PRO A 37 -10.12 4.00 9.19
N ASP A 38 -9.75 5.27 9.33
CA ASP A 38 -10.24 6.36 8.45
C ASP A 38 -9.82 6.17 6.97
N PHE A 39 -8.87 5.27 6.70
CA PHE A 39 -8.40 4.95 5.34
C PHE A 39 -8.98 3.66 4.76
N GLU A 40 -9.97 3.04 5.38
CA GLU A 40 -10.62 1.82 4.87
C GLU A 40 -11.06 1.97 3.40
N ILE A 41 -11.86 2.99 3.10
CA ILE A 41 -12.41 3.23 1.75
C ILE A 41 -11.32 3.45 0.68
N PRO A 42 -10.34 4.35 0.86
CA PRO A 42 -9.29 4.52 -0.16
C PRO A 42 -8.44 3.25 -0.34
N ILE A 43 -8.17 2.48 0.71
CA ILE A 43 -7.40 1.23 0.61
C ILE A 43 -8.19 0.12 -0.08
N ASP A 44 -9.50 0.00 0.19
CA ASP A 44 -10.38 -0.94 -0.51
C ASP A 44 -10.44 -0.66 -2.02
N ARG A 45 -10.50 0.62 -2.41
CA ARG A 45 -10.43 1.03 -3.82
C ARG A 45 -9.09 0.71 -4.46
N LEU A 46 -7.98 0.90 -3.74
CA LEU A 46 -6.64 0.55 -4.20
C LEU A 46 -6.53 -0.97 -4.41
N ALA A 47 -7.01 -1.78 -3.46
CA ALA A 47 -7.02 -3.24 -3.58
C ALA A 47 -7.85 -3.71 -4.79
N THR A 48 -9.04 -3.12 -4.98
CA THR A 48 -9.88 -3.41 -6.16
C THR A 48 -9.21 -3.01 -7.47
N TRP A 49 -8.43 -1.94 -7.50
CA TRP A 49 -7.66 -1.54 -8.68
C TRP A 49 -6.49 -2.50 -8.96
N LEU A 50 -5.77 -2.95 -7.93
CA LEU A 50 -4.67 -3.92 -8.04
C LEU A 50 -5.13 -5.32 -8.48
N ALA A 51 -6.39 -5.68 -8.23
CA ALA A 51 -6.96 -6.98 -8.56
C ALA A 51 -7.43 -7.11 -10.04
N ARG A 52 -7.19 -6.10 -10.88
CA ARG A 52 -7.53 -6.09 -12.31
C ARG A 52 -6.36 -6.57 -13.17
#